data_AF-A0A8X7PSS6-F1
#
_entry.id   AF-A0A8X7PSS6-F1
#
_cell.length_a   1.000
_cell.length_b   1.000
_cell.length_c   1.000
_cell.angle_alpha   90.00
_cell.angle_beta   90.00
_cell.angle_gamma   90.00
#
_symmetry.space_group_name_H-M   'P 1'
#
loop_
_entity.id
_entity.type
_entity.pdbx_description
1 polymer ?
#
loop_
_entity_poly.entity_id
_entity_poly.type
_entity_poly.pdbx_seq_one_letter_code
_entity_poly.pdbx_strand_id
1 'polypeptide(L)'
;MASKLIQLKSKACEASKFVSKHGTTYYKQLLEKNKHYIQEPATVEKCQELSKQLLYTRLASIPGRTESFWKEVDHVKGLWKNRADLKVEDAGIAALFGLECFAWYCAGEIVGRGFTFTGYYP
;
A
#
# COMPACT_ATOMS: atom_id res chain seq x y z
N MET A 1 -7.49 16.84 -24.55
CA MET A 1 -6.81 16.08 -23.47
C MET A 1 -5.45 16.68 -23.06
N ALA A 2 -4.65 17.24 -23.97
CA ALA A 2 -3.35 17.85 -23.63
C ALA A 2 -3.41 19.01 -22.61
N SER A 3 -4.44 19.86 -22.65
CA SER A 3 -4.57 21.01 -21.73
C SER A 3 -4.77 20.61 -20.26
N LYS A 4 -5.41 19.45 -20.00
CA LYS A 4 -5.56 18.88 -18.65
C LYS A 4 -4.24 18.30 -18.11
N LEU A 5 -3.40 17.74 -18.96
CA LEU A 5 -2.07 17.26 -18.59
C LEU A 5 -1.11 18.41 -18.24
N ILE A 6 -1.21 19.54 -18.95
CA ILE A 6 -0.42 20.74 -18.65
C ILE A 6 -0.86 21.34 -17.31
N GLN A 7 -2.17 21.39 -17.02
CA GLN A 7 -2.68 21.81 -15.72
C GLN A 7 -2.31 20.85 -14.58
N LEU A 8 -2.31 19.53 -14.83
CA LEU A 8 -1.81 18.54 -13.87
C LEU A 8 -0.32 18.73 -13.62
N LYS A 9 0.48 18.99 -14.65
CA LYS A 9 1.92 19.26 -14.52
C LYS A 9 2.19 20.54 -13.74
N SER A 10 1.43 21.62 -13.99
CA SER A 10 1.59 22.88 -13.25
C SER A 10 1.16 22.74 -11.80
N LYS A 11 0.06 22.04 -11.52
CA LYS A 11 -0.40 21.74 -10.16
C LYS A 11 0.51 20.77 -9.42
N ALA A 12 1.08 19.77 -10.09
CA ALA A 12 2.11 18.90 -9.54
C ALA A 12 3.39 19.68 -9.22
N CYS A 13 3.80 20.61 -10.08
CA CYS A 13 4.96 21.48 -9.82
C CYS A 13 4.72 22.42 -8.62
N GLU A 14 3.52 22.97 -8.49
CA GLU A 14 3.10 23.78 -7.34
C GLU A 14 3.05 22.95 -6.05
N ALA A 15 2.52 21.72 -6.11
CA ALA A 15 2.53 20.78 -5.00
C ALA A 15 3.95 20.37 -4.61
N SER A 16 4.84 20.10 -5.56
CA SER A 16 6.26 19.80 -5.29
C SER A 16 6.98 20.99 -4.66
N LYS A 17 6.69 22.23 -5.08
CA LYS A 17 7.22 23.44 -4.45
C LYS A 17 6.68 23.61 -3.03
N PHE A 18 5.41 23.30 -2.80
CA PHE A 18 4.79 23.34 -1.47
C PHE A 18 5.39 22.28 -0.53
N VAL A 19 5.54 21.04 -1.00
CA VAL A 19 6.20 19.95 -0.28
C VAL A 19 7.68 20.26 -0.04
N SER A 20 8.38 20.90 -0.99
CA SER A 20 9.77 21.30 -0.77
C SER A 20 9.91 22.41 0.28
N LYS A 21 8.98 23.39 0.31
CA LYS A 21 9.02 24.51 1.28
C LYS A 21 8.53 24.11 2.68
N HIS A 22 7.50 23.29 2.78
CA HIS A 22 6.87 22.95 4.06
C HIS A 22 7.09 21.50 4.49
N GLY A 23 7.49 20.61 3.59
CA GLY A 23 7.67 19.19 3.88
C GLY A 23 8.73 18.92 4.93
N THR A 24 9.83 19.70 4.96
CA THR A 24 10.83 19.59 6.04
C THR A 24 10.24 19.93 7.41
N THR A 25 9.40 20.97 7.49
CA THR A 25 8.74 21.38 8.73
C THR A 25 7.70 20.35 9.18
N TYR A 26 6.87 19.87 8.25
CA TYR A 26 5.90 18.81 8.53
C TYR A 26 6.58 17.51 8.94
N TYR A 27 7.68 17.13 8.27
CA TYR A 27 8.47 15.96 8.60
C TYR A 27 9.06 16.06 10.01
N LYS A 28 9.63 17.22 10.38
CA LYS A 28 10.13 17.47 11.74
C LYS A 28 9.02 17.38 12.78
N GLN A 29 7.89 18.05 12.57
CA GLN A 29 6.74 17.97 13.47
C GLN A 29 6.20 16.54 13.64
N LEU A 30 6.21 15.75 12.56
CA LEU A 30 5.78 14.35 12.60
C LEU A 30 6.78 13.50 13.38
N LEU A 31 8.09 13.70 13.20
CA LEU A 31 9.12 13.03 13.99
C LEU A 31 9.04 13.40 15.47
N GLU A 32 8.80 14.67 15.80
CA GLU A 32 8.65 15.13 17.19
C GLU A 32 7.43 14.47 17.86
N LYS A 33 6.31 14.37 17.15
CA LYS A 33 5.10 13.67 17.64
C LYS A 33 5.28 12.16 17.79
N ASN A 34 6.16 11.56 17.00
CA ASN A 34 6.41 10.12 16.99
C ASN A 34 7.71 9.74 17.70
N LYS A 35 8.30 10.66 18.48
CA LYS A 35 9.60 10.47 19.11
C LYS A 35 9.66 9.24 20.02
N HIS A 36 8.53 8.86 20.64
CA HIS A 36 8.41 7.66 21.47
C HIS A 36 8.54 6.33 20.69
N TYR A 37 8.39 6.34 19.36
CA TYR A 37 8.65 5.18 18.49
C TYR A 37 10.05 5.16 17.88
N ILE A 38 10.82 6.25 18.05
CA ILE A 38 12.15 6.39 17.47
C ILE A 38 13.17 5.90 18.49
N GLN A 39 13.86 4.81 18.17
CA GLN A 39 14.93 4.27 19.01
C GLN A 39 16.20 5.11 18.82
N GLU A 40 16.62 5.84 19.84
CA GLU A 40 17.94 6.50 19.92
C GLU A 40 18.87 5.60 20.78
N PRO A 41 20.13 5.32 20.38
CA PRO A 41 20.89 5.85 19.26
C PRO A 41 20.64 5.15 17.91
N ALA A 42 20.69 5.91 16.82
CA ALA A 42 20.64 5.42 15.44
C ALA A 42 21.97 4.76 15.01
N THR A 43 22.45 3.80 15.80
CA THR A 43 23.66 3.03 15.50
C THR A 43 23.34 1.94 14.48
N VAL A 44 24.29 1.64 13.59
CA VAL A 44 24.14 0.61 12.53
C VAL A 44 23.72 -0.75 13.12
N GLU A 45 24.27 -1.11 14.28
CA GLU A 45 23.95 -2.36 14.99
C GLU A 45 22.49 -2.42 15.46
N LYS A 46 21.97 -1.32 16.01
CA LYS A 46 20.56 -1.22 16.43
C LYS A 46 19.60 -1.24 15.25
N CYS A 47 19.97 -0.61 14.13
CA CYS A 47 19.20 -0.70 12.89
C CYS A 47 19.12 -2.15 12.39
N GLN A 48 20.23 -2.88 12.42
CA GLN A 48 20.26 -4.27 12.00
C GLN A 48 19.45 -5.18 12.94
N GLU A 49 19.51 -4.95 14.25
CA GLU A 49 18.70 -5.67 15.25
C GLU A 49 17.20 -5.42 15.05
N LEU A 50 16.79 -4.15 14.92
CA LEU A 50 15.39 -3.77 14.68
C LEU A 50 14.86 -4.34 13.35
N SER A 51 15.67 -4.34 12.30
CA SER A 51 15.33 -4.95 11.02
C SER A 51 15.08 -6.46 11.15
N LYS A 52 15.96 -7.17 11.88
CA LYS A 52 15.78 -8.60 12.18
C LYS A 52 14.52 -8.83 13.03
N GLN A 53 14.30 -8.04 14.08
CA GLN A 53 13.11 -8.14 14.92
C GLN A 53 11.82 -7.91 14.13
N LEU A 54 11.81 -6.91 13.24
CA LEU A 54 10.67 -6.65 12.37
C LEU A 54 10.42 -7.83 11.42
N LEU A 55 11.47 -8.37 10.79
CA LEU A 55 11.36 -9.56 9.94
C LEU A 55 10.76 -10.75 10.71
N TYR A 56 11.32 -11.09 11.87
CA TYR A 56 10.85 -12.22 12.68
C TYR A 56 9.44 -12.01 13.22
N THR A 57 9.09 -10.80 13.66
CA THR A 57 7.72 -10.48 14.11
C THR A 57 6.73 -10.61 12.96
N ARG A 58 7.11 -10.14 11.76
CA ARG A 58 6.28 -10.30 10.57
C ARG A 58 6.11 -11.77 10.21
N LEU A 59 7.18 -12.56 10.21
CA LEU A 59 7.14 -14.01 9.95
C LEU A 59 6.26 -14.76 10.98
N ALA A 60 6.41 -14.44 12.26
CA ALA A 60 5.59 -15.03 13.33
C ALA A 60 4.10 -14.68 13.20
N SER A 61 3.77 -13.52 12.61
CA SER A 61 2.39 -13.12 12.36
C SER A 61 1.73 -13.79 11.15
N ILE A 62 2.51 -14.42 10.26
CA ILE A 62 1.99 -15.10 9.05
C ILE A 62 1.00 -16.21 9.40
N PRO A 63 1.29 -17.19 10.27
CA PRO A 63 0.35 -18.28 10.57
C PRO A 63 -1.01 -17.77 11.09
N GLY A 64 -1.01 -16.78 11.98
CA GLY A 64 -2.25 -16.17 12.48
C GLY A 64 -3.04 -15.47 11.38
N ARG A 65 -2.37 -14.77 10.46
CA ARG A 65 -3.01 -14.14 9.30
C ARG A 65 -3.57 -15.16 8.32
N THR A 66 -2.86 -16.27 8.08
CA THR A 66 -3.37 -17.34 7.21
C THR A 66 -4.60 -18.01 7.79
N GLU A 67 -4.67 -18.18 9.12
CA GLU A 67 -5.87 -18.73 9.76
C GLU A 67 -7.08 -17.82 9.60
N SER A 68 -6.93 -16.51 9.83
CA SER A 68 -8.00 -15.53 9.58
C SER A 68 -8.44 -15.53 8.12
N PHE A 69 -7.48 -15.56 7.19
CA PHE A 69 -7.77 -15.64 5.76
C PHE A 69 -8.57 -16.89 5.41
N TRP A 70 -8.21 -18.06 5.95
CA TRP A 70 -8.96 -19.30 5.73
C TRP A 70 -10.38 -19.22 6.28
N LYS A 71 -10.60 -18.55 7.42
CA LYS A 71 -11.94 -18.32 7.98
C LYS A 71 -12.78 -17.41 7.07
N GLU A 72 -12.19 -16.34 6.54
CA GLU A 72 -12.85 -15.44 5.59
C GLU A 72 -13.18 -16.14 4.27
N VAL A 73 -12.27 -16.98 3.77
CA VAL A 73 -12.50 -17.80 2.56
C VAL A 73 -13.63 -18.81 2.78
N ASP A 74 -13.68 -19.47 3.93
CA ASP A 74 -14.77 -20.40 4.26
C ASP A 74 -16.11 -19.67 4.38
N HIS A 75 -16.12 -18.47 4.95
CA HIS A 75 -17.30 -17.60 5.00
C HIS A 75 -17.80 -17.23 3.59
N VAL A 76 -16.91 -16.76 2.71
CA VAL A 76 -17.24 -16.46 1.30
C VAL A 76 -17.72 -17.71 0.56
N LYS A 77 -17.14 -18.88 0.82
CA LYS A 77 -17.58 -20.16 0.26
C LYS A 77 -18.99 -20.55 0.74
N GLY A 78 -19.31 -20.26 2.00
CA GLY A 78 -20.66 -20.42 2.56
C GLY A 78 -21.70 -19.51 1.89
N LEU A 79 -21.34 -18.25 1.64
CA LEU A 79 -22.17 -17.28 0.91
C LEU A 79 -22.38 -17.71 -0.56
N TRP A 80 -21.34 -18.22 -1.22
CA TRP A 80 -21.46 -18.73 -2.60
C TRP A 80 -22.43 -19.93 -2.66
N LYS A 81 -22.38 -20.87 -1.71
CA LYS A 81 -23.34 -22.00 -1.66
C LYS A 81 -24.79 -21.53 -1.53
N ASN A 82 -25.03 -20.36 -0.93
CA ASN A 82 -26.35 -19.72 -0.79
C ASN A 82 -26.54 -18.57 -1.79
N ARG A 83 -26.12 -18.76 -3.05
CA ARG A 83 -26.09 -17.74 -4.11
C ARG A 83 -27.42 -16.98 -4.35
N ALA A 84 -28.55 -17.52 -3.89
CA ALA A 84 -29.86 -16.92 -4.06
C ALA A 84 -30.15 -15.74 -3.10
N ASP A 85 -29.42 -15.62 -1.99
CA ASP A 85 -29.57 -14.55 -0.98
C ASP A 85 -28.35 -13.60 -0.96
N LEU A 86 -27.64 -13.47 -2.08
CA LEU A 86 -26.46 -12.61 -2.15
C LEU A 86 -26.86 -11.13 -2.17
N LYS A 87 -26.57 -10.43 -1.07
CA LYS A 87 -26.70 -8.97 -0.96
C LYS A 87 -25.78 -8.28 -1.98
N VAL A 88 -26.32 -7.24 -2.63
CA VAL A 88 -25.58 -6.41 -3.60
C VAL A 88 -24.33 -5.76 -2.96
N GLU A 89 -24.33 -5.52 -1.65
CA GLU A 89 -23.17 -5.01 -0.90
C GLU A 89 -21.96 -5.96 -0.92
N ASP A 90 -22.14 -7.26 -0.67
CA ASP A 90 -21.06 -8.25 -0.71
C ASP A 90 -20.45 -8.38 -2.12
N ALA A 91 -21.30 -8.33 -3.15
CA ALA A 91 -20.85 -8.31 -4.53
C ALA A 91 -20.05 -7.04 -4.86
N GLY A 92 -20.44 -5.89 -4.30
CA GLY A 92 -19.73 -4.62 -4.45
C GLY A 92 -18.34 -4.64 -3.77
N ILE A 93 -18.24 -5.19 -2.57
CA ILE A 93 -16.98 -5.35 -1.85
C ILE A 93 -16.04 -6.29 -2.61
N ALA A 94 -16.55 -7.44 -3.08
CA ALA A 94 -15.75 -8.37 -3.88
C ALA A 94 -15.25 -7.75 -5.19
N ALA A 95 -16.08 -6.93 -5.85
CA ALA A 95 -15.69 -6.22 -7.06
C ALA A 95 -14.60 -5.18 -6.79
N LEU A 96 -14.71 -4.39 -5.71
CA LEU A 96 -13.68 -3.43 -5.31
C LEU A 96 -12.36 -4.11 -4.96
N PHE A 97 -12.42 -5.22 -4.23
CA PHE A 97 -11.25 -6.02 -3.90
C PHE A 97 -10.56 -6.58 -5.16
N GLY A 98 -11.35 -7.08 -6.12
CA GLY A 98 -10.85 -7.55 -7.42
C GLY A 98 -10.19 -6.44 -8.23
N LEU A 99 -10.78 -5.23 -8.24
CA LEU A 99 -10.21 -4.07 -8.90
C LEU A 99 -8.89 -3.63 -8.26
N GLU A 100 -8.80 -3.63 -6.93
CA GLU A 100 -7.56 -3.30 -6.21
C GLU A 100 -6.46 -4.33 -6.46
N CYS A 101 -6.82 -5.62 -6.50
CA CYS A 101 -5.89 -6.70 -6.89
C CYS A 101 -5.39 -6.53 -8.32
N PHE A 102 -6.26 -6.15 -9.26
CA PHE A 102 -5.87 -5.85 -10.64
C PHE A 102 -4.94 -4.64 -10.73
N ALA A 103 -5.22 -3.57 -9.98
CA ALA A 103 -4.36 -2.40 -9.92
C ALA A 103 -2.96 -2.74 -9.37
N TRP A 104 -2.88 -3.55 -8.31
CA TRP A 104 -1.60 -4.03 -7.77
C TRP A 104 -0.85 -4.96 -8.73
N TYR A 105 -1.55 -5.81 -9.48
CA TYR A 105 -0.96 -6.62 -10.54
C TYR A 105 -0.33 -5.73 -11.63
N CYS A 106 -1.06 -4.74 -12.12
CA CYS A 106 -0.55 -3.78 -13.10
C CYS A 106 0.65 -2.98 -12.54
N ALA A 107 0.62 -2.59 -11.27
CA ALA A 107 1.75 -1.93 -10.63
C ALA A 107 2.99 -2.85 -10.57
N GLY A 108 2.80 -4.13 -10.24
CA GLY A 108 3.85 -5.14 -10.28
C GLY A 108 4.42 -5.35 -11.68
N GLU A 109 3.57 -5.32 -12.71
CA GLU A 109 3.98 -5.41 -14.11
C GLU A 109 4.83 -4.19 -14.53
N ILE A 110 4.45 -2.98 -14.11
CA ILE A 110 5.23 -1.76 -14.38
C ILE A 110 6.61 -1.84 -13.70
N VAL A 111 6.68 -2.33 -12.46
CA VAL A 111 7.95 -2.53 -11.75
C VAL A 111 8.81 -3.61 -12.44
N GLY A 112 8.20 -4.73 -12.84
CA GLY A 112 8.87 -5.81 -13.57
C GLY A 112 9.38 -5.41 -14.95
N ARG A 113 8.77 -4.40 -15.58
CA ARG A 113 9.18 -3.82 -16.88
C ARG A 113 10.17 -2.66 -16.74
N GLY A 114 10.76 -2.48 -15.56
CA GLY A 114 11.77 -1.44 -15.31
C GLY A 114 11.21 -0.02 -15.27
N PHE A 115 10.00 0.17 -14.71
CA PHE A 115 9.30 1.47 -14.63
C PHE A 115 8.85 2.05 -15.99
N THR A 116 8.63 1.19 -16.99
CA THR A 116 8.10 1.62 -18.29
C THR A 116 6.57 1.76 -18.20
N PHE A 117 6.09 2.97 -17.90
CA PHE A 117 4.66 3.27 -17.73
C PHE A 117 3.82 3.14 -19.03
N THR A 118 4.45 3.10 -20.20
CA THR A 118 3.76 3.30 -21.50
C THR A 118 3.76 2.10 -22.44
N GLY A 119 4.18 0.91 -22.01
CA GLY A 119 4.15 -0.29 -22.87
C GLY A 119 5.47 -1.05 -22.94
N TYR A 120 5.49 -2.14 -23.71
CA TYR A 120 6.69 -2.95 -23.92
C TYR A 120 7.41 -2.21 -25.02
N TYR A 121 8.71 -1.98 -24.85
CA TYR A 121 9.51 -1.46 -25.95
C TYR A 121 9.32 -2.43 -27.14
N PRO A 122 9.08 -1.94 -28.36
CA PRO A 122 9.07 -2.79 -29.54
C PRO A 122 10.40 -3.51 -29.72
#